data_AF-A0A540VE64-F1
#
_entry.id   AF-A0A540VE64-F1
#
_cell.length_a   1.000
_cell.length_b   1.000
_cell.length_c   1.000
_cell.angle_alpha   90.00
_cell.angle_beta   90.00
_cell.angle_gamma   90.00
#
_symmetry.space_group_name_H-M   'P 1'
#
loop_
_entity.id
_entity.type
_entity.pdbx_description
1 polymer ?
#
loop_
_entity_poly.entity_id
_entity_poly.type
_entity_poly.pdbx_seq_one_letter_code
_entity_poly.pdbx_strand_id
1 'polypeptide(L)'
;MLPLLLHFILYYGGLVGLFYTGSATWLSWKGFPAMARGLRASVGSALMGGIAGWIGGLAFGAWMAQVGMFPLIAGLVGSQSPETGRSLHFLISVIIGASYGLLFRPDVRGLGASIAWGITYGFIWWIAGGLTLLPWWSGSGVDWSLAAVQQSFGSLVGHLVYGVLLGVIYAAIDRLVRLLFTESDPLYRDPEGPGTRSLRALAIGAAGSVAGGLLFSLIMVETGTLPQVASLIGQSAPAVGFLVHMAISTVIGASYGLLFWREGATYGDSMTWGLLYGFTWWVLGPLTLMPILLGGSVQWTLAAGLAAYPSLVGHLAYGGATGLLSHHLIQRHRVPPRPRTEQQPASRTDTPVPALWAFALGMGVILPLLLAG
;
A
#
# COMPACT_ATOMS: atom_id res chain seq x y z
N MET A 1 15.09 -1.91 23.42
CA MET A 1 14.68 -1.98 21.99
C MET A 1 15.87 -2.01 21.02
N LEU A 2 16.92 -1.22 21.21
CA LEU A 2 18.14 -1.25 20.38
C LEU A 2 18.86 -2.63 20.28
N PRO A 3 18.96 -3.46 21.35
CA PRO A 3 19.64 -4.75 21.28
C PRO A 3 18.91 -5.80 20.45
N LEU A 4 17.57 -5.74 20.41
CA LEU A 4 16.71 -6.61 19.60
C LEU A 4 16.77 -6.25 18.12
N LEU A 5 16.86 -4.95 17.80
CA LEU A 5 17.05 -4.45 16.45
C LEU A 5 18.43 -4.86 15.88
N LEU A 6 19.49 -4.77 16.71
CA LEU A 6 20.83 -5.21 16.33
C LEU A 6 20.93 -6.74 16.15
N HIS A 7 20.28 -7.52 17.03
CA HIS A 7 20.17 -8.97 16.85
C HIS A 7 19.40 -9.32 15.57
N PHE A 8 18.31 -8.62 15.25
CA PHE A 8 17.57 -8.83 14.02
C PHE A 8 18.41 -8.51 12.76
N ILE A 9 19.13 -7.39 12.76
CA ILE A 9 20.00 -6.99 11.63
C ILE A 9 21.17 -7.96 11.45
N LEU A 10 21.81 -8.41 12.52
CA LEU A 10 22.98 -9.29 12.44
C LEU A 10 22.63 -10.75 12.13
N TYR A 11 21.52 -11.28 12.68
CA TYR A 11 21.13 -12.67 12.47
C TYR A 11 20.25 -12.87 11.22
N TYR A 12 19.25 -12.01 11.00
CA TYR A 12 18.37 -12.11 9.82
C TYR A 12 18.92 -11.38 8.60
N GLY A 13 19.59 -10.24 8.78
CA GLY A 13 20.22 -9.53 7.66
C GLY A 13 21.35 -10.33 7.00
N GLY A 14 22.10 -11.10 7.79
CA GLY A 14 23.12 -12.05 7.29
C GLY A 14 22.52 -13.22 6.52
N LEU A 15 21.41 -13.79 7.01
CA LEU A 15 20.70 -14.86 6.31
C LEU A 15 20.06 -14.38 5.00
N VAL A 16 19.40 -13.22 5.01
CA VAL A 16 18.82 -12.61 3.79
C VAL A 16 19.92 -12.27 2.77
N GLY A 17 21.06 -11.74 3.23
CA GLY A 17 22.22 -11.45 2.38
C GLY A 17 22.85 -12.69 1.75
N LEU A 18 22.97 -13.81 2.49
CA LEU A 18 23.46 -15.10 1.97
C LEU A 18 22.54 -15.73 0.92
N PHE A 19 21.22 -15.50 1.03
CA PHE A 19 20.26 -15.96 0.01
C PHE A 19 20.22 -15.07 -1.24
N TYR A 20 20.58 -13.78 -1.12
CA TYR A 20 20.51 -12.81 -2.22
C TYR A 20 21.83 -12.65 -3.00
N THR A 21 23.01 -12.80 -2.37
CA THR A 21 24.32 -12.45 -2.97
C THR A 21 25.05 -13.57 -3.70
N GLY A 22 24.55 -14.81 -3.71
CA GLY A 22 25.15 -15.88 -4.53
C GLY A 22 26.59 -16.27 -4.15
N SER A 23 27.06 -15.97 -2.94
CA SER A 23 28.40 -16.36 -2.46
C SER A 23 28.44 -17.83 -1.99
N ALA A 24 28.21 -18.74 -2.93
CA ALA A 24 28.63 -20.15 -2.80
C ALA A 24 29.18 -20.61 -4.14
N THR A 25 30.23 -19.94 -4.61
CA THR A 25 31.00 -20.32 -5.80
C THR A 25 31.99 -21.42 -5.46
N TRP A 26 31.55 -22.60 -5.05
CA TRP A 26 32.38 -23.81 -5.09
C TRP A 26 31.45 -25.04 -5.24
N LEU A 27 31.51 -25.67 -6.43
CA LEU A 27 30.82 -26.87 -6.93
C LEU A 27 29.81 -26.60 -8.05
N SER A 28 30.34 -26.45 -9.27
CA SER A 28 29.57 -26.45 -10.51
C SER A 28 29.08 -27.85 -10.84
N TRP A 29 27.77 -28.08 -10.72
CA TRP A 29 27.10 -29.16 -11.44
C TRP A 29 25.90 -28.60 -12.20
N LYS A 30 25.92 -28.77 -13.52
CA LYS A 30 25.07 -28.09 -14.51
C LYS A 30 23.68 -28.75 -14.57
N GLY A 31 22.82 -28.52 -13.57
CA GLY A 31 21.42 -28.96 -13.59
C GLY A 31 20.61 -28.57 -12.35
N PHE A 32 21.23 -28.66 -11.16
CA PHE A 32 20.69 -28.18 -9.88
C PHE A 32 20.65 -26.65 -9.63
N PRO A 33 21.44 -25.77 -10.28
CA PRO A 33 21.55 -24.36 -9.87
C PRO A 33 20.27 -23.55 -10.12
N ALA A 34 19.51 -23.85 -11.17
CA ALA A 34 18.31 -23.09 -11.51
C ALA A 34 17.16 -23.37 -10.54
N MET A 35 16.94 -24.63 -10.20
CA MET A 35 15.93 -25.06 -9.22
C MET A 35 16.28 -24.52 -7.82
N ALA A 36 17.54 -24.62 -7.40
CA ALA A 36 18.00 -24.08 -6.12
C ALA A 36 17.87 -22.54 -6.06
N ARG A 37 18.19 -21.81 -7.15
CA ARG A 37 17.98 -20.36 -7.22
C ARG A 37 16.50 -19.97 -7.18
N GLY A 38 15.65 -20.71 -7.90
CA GLY A 38 14.19 -20.51 -7.88
C GLY A 38 13.64 -20.69 -6.47
N LEU A 39 13.97 -21.80 -5.82
CA LEU A 39 13.54 -22.11 -4.46
C LEU A 39 13.99 -21.05 -3.44
N ARG A 40 15.28 -20.67 -3.47
CA ARG A 40 15.83 -19.63 -2.57
C ARG A 40 15.10 -18.31 -2.73
N ALA A 41 14.80 -17.94 -3.96
CA ALA A 41 14.16 -16.68 -4.23
C ALA A 41 12.66 -16.69 -3.87
N SER A 42 11.98 -17.82 -4.00
CA SER A 42 10.62 -18.02 -3.46
C SER A 42 10.60 -17.96 -1.93
N VAL A 43 11.57 -18.60 -1.26
CA VAL A 43 11.70 -18.53 0.21
C VAL A 43 11.97 -17.10 0.66
N GLY A 44 12.87 -16.37 0.00
CA GLY A 44 13.15 -14.97 0.30
C GLY A 44 11.89 -14.10 0.18
N SER A 45 11.13 -14.22 -0.91
CA SER A 45 9.90 -13.46 -1.08
C SER A 45 8.80 -13.85 -0.08
N ALA A 46 8.66 -15.13 0.25
CA ALA A 46 7.73 -15.58 1.29
C ALA A 46 8.10 -15.00 2.67
N LEU A 47 9.38 -14.94 3.02
CA LEU A 47 9.84 -14.36 4.29
C LEU A 47 9.58 -12.85 4.36
N MET A 48 9.95 -12.10 3.30
CA MET A 48 9.68 -10.66 3.21
C MET A 48 8.17 -10.39 3.29
N GLY A 49 7.38 -11.18 2.58
CA GLY A 49 5.93 -11.15 2.62
C GLY A 49 5.38 -11.45 4.01
N GLY A 50 5.87 -12.50 4.68
CA GLY A 50 5.43 -12.87 6.02
C GLY A 50 5.73 -11.81 7.07
N ILE A 51 6.90 -11.16 7.00
CA ILE A 51 7.25 -10.01 7.86
C ILE A 51 6.29 -8.84 7.59
N ALA A 52 6.06 -8.51 6.32
CA ALA A 52 5.15 -7.44 5.93
C ALA A 52 3.70 -7.73 6.38
N GLY A 53 3.25 -8.97 6.26
CA GLY A 53 1.96 -9.43 6.76
C GLY A 53 1.85 -9.35 8.28
N TRP A 54 2.88 -9.75 9.02
CA TRP A 54 2.90 -9.60 10.48
C TRP A 54 2.72 -8.13 10.91
N ILE A 55 3.47 -7.20 10.29
CA ILE A 55 3.36 -5.77 10.62
C ILE A 55 2.02 -5.19 10.19
N GLY A 56 1.52 -5.53 8.99
CA GLY A 56 0.17 -5.14 8.55
C GLY A 56 -0.91 -5.66 9.51
N GLY A 57 -0.72 -6.87 10.02
CA GLY A 57 -1.60 -7.51 11.01
C GLY A 57 -1.65 -6.77 12.35
N LEU A 58 -0.63 -5.98 12.71
CA LEU A 58 -0.65 -5.17 13.94
C LEU A 58 -1.70 -4.07 13.88
N ALA A 59 -1.77 -3.34 12.75
CA ALA A 59 -2.74 -2.26 12.57
C ALA A 59 -4.18 -2.81 12.55
N PHE A 60 -4.41 -3.87 11.79
CA PHE A 60 -5.72 -4.51 11.73
C PHE A 60 -6.09 -5.14 13.08
N GLY A 61 -5.14 -5.80 13.74
CA GLY A 61 -5.32 -6.41 15.06
C GLY A 61 -5.64 -5.38 16.15
N ALA A 62 -5.08 -4.18 16.08
CA ALA A 62 -5.42 -3.10 17.01
C ALA A 62 -6.89 -2.70 16.92
N TRP A 63 -7.42 -2.57 15.69
CA TRP A 63 -8.85 -2.34 15.49
C TRP A 63 -9.71 -3.53 15.92
N MET A 64 -9.32 -4.77 15.59
CA MET A 64 -10.04 -5.97 16.04
C MET A 64 -10.11 -6.08 17.56
N ALA A 65 -9.06 -5.64 18.27
CA ALA A 65 -9.06 -5.55 19.73
C ALA A 65 -10.12 -4.56 20.22
N GLN A 66 -10.21 -3.38 19.59
CA GLN A 66 -11.16 -2.33 19.92
C GLN A 66 -12.62 -2.80 19.76
N VAL A 67 -12.92 -3.58 18.73
CA VAL A 67 -14.28 -4.07 18.44
C VAL A 67 -14.55 -5.49 18.98
N GLY A 68 -13.63 -6.04 19.78
CA GLY A 68 -13.83 -7.34 20.44
C GLY A 68 -13.92 -8.53 19.48
N MET A 69 -13.22 -8.50 18.34
CA MET A 69 -13.31 -9.56 17.31
C MET A 69 -12.45 -10.79 17.58
N PHE A 70 -11.51 -10.77 18.53
CA PHE A 70 -10.62 -11.92 18.75
C PHE A 70 -11.33 -13.23 19.16
N PRO A 71 -12.37 -13.23 20.03
CA PRO A 71 -13.13 -14.44 20.31
C PRO A 71 -13.75 -15.08 19.06
N LEU A 72 -14.23 -14.27 18.10
CA LEU A 72 -14.74 -14.77 16.83
C LEU A 72 -13.67 -15.55 16.05
N ILE A 73 -12.43 -15.03 16.03
CA ILE A 73 -11.30 -15.70 15.37
C ILE A 73 -10.86 -16.95 16.15
N ALA A 74 -10.88 -16.90 17.49
CA ALA A 74 -10.58 -18.04 18.34
C ALA A 74 -11.54 -19.22 18.08
N GLY A 75 -12.79 -18.91 17.75
CA GLY A 75 -13.83 -19.88 17.40
C GLY A 75 -13.46 -20.78 16.21
N LEU A 76 -12.58 -20.34 15.31
CA LEU A 76 -12.10 -21.15 14.18
C LEU A 76 -11.40 -22.45 14.62
N VAL A 77 -10.84 -22.47 15.82
CA VAL A 77 -10.20 -23.66 16.42
C VAL A 77 -10.95 -24.17 17.66
N GLY A 78 -12.22 -23.79 17.82
CA GLY A 78 -13.05 -24.19 18.97
C GLY A 78 -12.65 -23.54 20.29
N SER A 79 -11.91 -22.42 20.27
CA SER A 79 -11.50 -21.68 21.48
C SER A 79 -12.34 -20.42 21.68
N GLN A 80 -12.47 -19.97 22.92
CA GLN A 80 -13.07 -18.68 23.29
C GLN A 80 -12.04 -17.67 23.82
N SER A 81 -10.75 -18.05 23.90
CA SER A 81 -9.70 -17.18 24.44
C SER A 81 -9.35 -16.07 23.44
N PRO A 82 -9.43 -14.78 23.86
CA PRO A 82 -8.96 -13.66 23.05
C PRO A 82 -7.48 -13.77 22.65
N GLU A 83 -6.63 -14.37 23.49
CA GLU A 83 -5.21 -14.59 23.23
C GLU A 83 -5.00 -15.62 22.10
N THR A 84 -5.79 -16.70 22.10
CA THR A 84 -5.81 -17.68 21.00
C THR A 84 -6.25 -17.00 19.70
N GLY A 85 -7.33 -16.22 19.73
CA GLY A 85 -7.81 -15.48 18.56
C GLY A 85 -6.80 -14.49 18.01
N ARG A 86 -6.10 -13.76 18.89
CA ARG A 86 -5.03 -12.84 18.51
C ARG A 86 -3.86 -13.58 17.87
N SER A 87 -3.45 -14.71 18.44
CA SER A 87 -2.35 -15.53 17.90
C SER A 87 -2.69 -16.08 16.51
N LEU A 88 -3.92 -16.56 16.33
CA LEU A 88 -4.42 -17.03 15.03
C LEU A 88 -4.48 -15.90 14.00
N HIS A 89 -4.96 -14.71 14.38
CA HIS A 89 -4.96 -13.55 13.48
C HIS A 89 -3.56 -13.22 12.96
N PHE A 90 -2.54 -13.20 13.83
CA PHE A 90 -1.17 -12.95 13.40
C PHE A 90 -0.59 -14.08 12.54
N LEU A 91 -0.91 -15.34 12.85
CA LEU A 91 -0.51 -16.47 12.02
C LEU A 91 -1.11 -16.37 10.62
N ILE A 92 -2.42 -16.09 10.51
CA ILE A 92 -3.12 -15.87 9.25
C ILE A 92 -2.49 -14.69 8.50
N SER A 93 -2.21 -13.59 9.20
CA SER A 93 -1.55 -12.41 8.62
C SER A 93 -0.17 -12.75 8.02
N VAL A 94 0.65 -13.57 8.72
CA VAL A 94 1.95 -14.03 8.19
C VAL A 94 1.75 -14.90 6.94
N ILE A 95 0.78 -15.82 6.95
CA ILE A 95 0.49 -16.70 5.81
C ILE A 95 0.05 -15.88 4.59
N ILE A 96 -0.90 -14.94 4.79
CA ILE A 96 -1.38 -14.03 3.76
C ILE A 96 -0.24 -13.17 3.21
N GLY A 97 0.62 -12.64 4.09
CA GLY A 97 1.78 -11.88 3.68
C GLY A 97 2.77 -12.71 2.86
N ALA A 98 3.06 -13.94 3.30
CA ALA A 98 3.94 -14.85 2.58
C ALA A 98 3.40 -15.20 1.19
N SER A 99 2.08 -15.44 1.07
CA SER A 99 1.45 -15.69 -0.23
C SER A 99 1.48 -14.46 -1.13
N TYR A 100 1.36 -13.23 -0.60
CA TYR A 100 1.57 -12.02 -1.39
C TYR A 100 2.97 -11.98 -2.02
N GLY A 101 4.00 -12.25 -1.21
CA GLY A 101 5.38 -12.30 -1.69
C GLY A 101 5.59 -13.38 -2.75
N LEU A 102 4.95 -14.54 -2.63
CA LEU A 102 5.03 -15.61 -3.62
C LEU A 102 4.28 -15.29 -4.92
N LEU A 103 3.08 -14.73 -4.82
CA LEU A 103 2.19 -14.50 -5.95
C LEU A 103 2.63 -13.31 -6.80
N PHE A 104 2.99 -12.19 -6.18
CA PHE A 104 3.16 -10.92 -6.89
C PHE A 104 4.62 -10.51 -7.08
N ARG A 105 5.59 -11.34 -6.67
CA ARG A 105 7.02 -11.05 -6.91
C ARG A 105 7.35 -10.63 -8.35
N PRO A 106 6.81 -11.26 -9.41
CA PRO A 106 7.14 -10.85 -10.79
C PRO A 106 6.60 -9.46 -11.17
N ASP A 107 5.51 -9.06 -10.52
CA ASP A 107 4.70 -7.88 -10.84
C ASP A 107 5.03 -6.67 -9.95
N VAL A 108 5.59 -6.91 -8.77
CA VAL A 108 6.01 -5.88 -7.81
C VAL A 108 7.42 -5.39 -8.16
N ARG A 109 7.52 -4.60 -9.23
CA ARG A 109 8.80 -4.02 -9.70
C ARG A 109 9.10 -2.63 -9.11
N GLY A 110 8.08 -1.96 -8.58
CA GLY A 110 8.16 -0.61 -8.02
C GLY A 110 7.34 -0.46 -6.73
N LEU A 111 7.64 0.58 -5.94
CA LEU A 111 6.93 0.88 -4.69
C LEU A 111 5.43 1.11 -4.94
N GLY A 112 5.08 1.92 -5.95
CA GLY A 112 3.70 2.17 -6.33
C GLY A 112 2.94 0.90 -6.75
N ALA A 113 3.55 0.06 -7.59
CA ALA A 113 3.00 -1.23 -7.97
C ALA A 113 2.77 -2.17 -6.77
N SER A 114 3.68 -2.18 -5.79
CA SER A 114 3.49 -2.98 -4.57
C SER A 114 2.30 -2.52 -3.74
N ILE A 115 2.14 -1.20 -3.54
CA ILE A 115 1.00 -0.65 -2.80
C ILE A 115 -0.31 -0.99 -3.50
N ALA A 116 -0.34 -0.87 -4.83
CA ALA A 116 -1.50 -1.20 -5.63
C ALA A 116 -1.89 -2.67 -5.55
N TRP A 117 -0.93 -3.57 -5.74
CA TRP A 117 -1.18 -4.99 -5.51
C TRP A 117 -1.56 -5.27 -4.06
N GLY A 118 -0.98 -4.56 -3.10
CA GLY A 118 -1.26 -4.70 -1.68
C GLY A 118 -2.71 -4.39 -1.35
N ILE A 119 -3.21 -3.21 -1.75
CA ILE A 119 -4.60 -2.80 -1.51
C ILE A 119 -5.60 -3.69 -2.26
N THR A 120 -5.29 -4.08 -3.50
CA THR A 120 -6.09 -5.06 -4.26
C THR A 120 -6.12 -6.42 -3.57
N TYR A 121 -4.99 -6.88 -3.05
CA TYR A 121 -4.90 -8.16 -2.36
C TYR A 121 -5.62 -8.14 -1.02
N GLY A 122 -5.56 -7.03 -0.29
CA GLY A 122 -6.38 -6.79 0.89
C GLY A 122 -7.87 -6.89 0.55
N PHE A 123 -8.31 -6.21 -0.50
CA PHE A 123 -9.69 -6.29 -0.98
C PHE A 123 -10.11 -7.73 -1.36
N ILE A 124 -9.26 -8.48 -2.06
CA ILE A 124 -9.50 -9.90 -2.38
C ILE A 124 -9.64 -10.73 -1.09
N TRP A 125 -8.79 -10.51 -0.08
CA TRP A 125 -8.88 -11.21 1.19
C TRP A 125 -10.07 -10.80 2.05
N TRP A 126 -10.60 -9.58 1.88
CA TRP A 126 -11.87 -9.23 2.51
C TRP A 126 -13.02 -10.07 1.94
N ILE A 127 -13.08 -10.25 0.61
CA ILE A 127 -14.07 -11.14 -0.03
C ILE A 127 -13.83 -12.59 0.38
N ALA A 128 -12.61 -13.10 0.17
CA ALA A 128 -12.27 -14.49 0.40
C ALA A 128 -12.29 -14.86 1.88
N GLY A 129 -11.60 -14.11 2.72
CA GLY A 129 -11.49 -14.34 4.16
C GLY A 129 -12.74 -13.88 4.91
N GLY A 130 -12.99 -12.56 4.90
CA GLY A 130 -14.02 -11.92 5.72
C GLY A 130 -15.46 -12.31 5.35
N LEU A 131 -15.81 -12.27 4.06
CA LEU A 131 -17.17 -12.52 3.58
C LEU A 131 -17.47 -13.99 3.28
N THR A 132 -16.45 -14.83 3.05
CA THR A 132 -16.64 -16.19 2.54
C THR A 132 -16.13 -17.26 3.51
N LEU A 133 -14.82 -17.32 3.74
CA LEU A 133 -14.20 -18.39 4.53
C LEU A 133 -14.59 -18.31 6.01
N LEU A 134 -14.62 -17.13 6.61
CA LEU A 134 -14.97 -16.96 8.02
C LEU A 134 -16.41 -17.42 8.30
N PRO A 135 -17.46 -16.94 7.60
CA PRO A 135 -18.83 -17.41 7.82
C PRO A 135 -19.05 -18.89 7.47
N TRP A 136 -18.36 -19.39 6.45
CA TRP A 136 -18.41 -20.81 6.09
C TRP A 136 -17.81 -21.69 7.19
N TRP A 137 -16.63 -21.34 7.69
CA TRP A 137 -15.94 -22.10 8.74
C TRP A 137 -16.67 -22.03 10.09
N SER A 138 -17.28 -20.89 10.42
CA SER A 138 -18.08 -20.74 11.65
C SER A 138 -19.45 -21.43 11.58
N GLY A 139 -19.82 -22.01 10.44
CA GLY A 139 -21.11 -22.69 10.26
C GLY A 139 -22.33 -21.77 10.13
N SER A 140 -22.11 -20.45 10.00
CA SER A 140 -23.19 -19.47 9.80
C SER A 140 -23.68 -19.40 8.35
N GLY A 141 -22.94 -20.01 7.41
CA GLY A 141 -23.21 -19.94 5.98
C GLY A 141 -22.66 -18.65 5.35
N VAL A 142 -22.46 -18.68 4.03
CA VAL A 142 -21.97 -17.52 3.26
C VAL A 142 -23.15 -16.61 2.92
N ASP A 143 -23.07 -15.33 3.29
CA ASP A 143 -24.07 -14.31 2.96
C ASP A 143 -23.41 -13.13 2.22
N TRP A 144 -23.80 -12.93 0.96
CA TRP A 144 -23.34 -11.82 0.10
C TRP A 144 -24.45 -10.80 -0.16
N SER A 145 -25.48 -10.76 0.68
CA SER A 145 -26.51 -9.73 0.65
C SER A 145 -25.90 -8.34 0.91
N LEU A 146 -26.52 -7.29 0.37
CA LEU A 146 -26.07 -5.92 0.59
C LEU A 146 -25.96 -5.59 2.09
N ALA A 147 -26.91 -6.08 2.89
CA ALA A 147 -26.90 -5.90 4.34
C ALA A 147 -25.67 -6.53 5.01
N ALA A 148 -25.32 -7.77 4.64
CA ALA A 148 -24.11 -8.43 5.17
C ALA A 148 -22.84 -7.69 4.75
N VAL A 149 -22.75 -7.26 3.50
CA VAL A 149 -21.60 -6.49 3.00
C VAL A 149 -21.47 -5.16 3.76
N GLN A 150 -22.58 -4.44 3.98
CA GLN A 150 -22.62 -3.20 4.77
C GLN A 150 -22.21 -3.40 6.23
N GLN A 151 -22.64 -4.49 6.88
CA GLN A 151 -22.22 -4.84 8.24
C GLN A 151 -20.72 -5.15 8.33
N SER A 152 -20.14 -5.67 7.24
CA SER A 152 -18.71 -5.99 7.17
C SER A 152 -17.81 -4.78 6.82
N PHE A 153 -18.37 -3.57 6.68
CA PHE A 153 -17.63 -2.37 6.23
C PHE A 153 -16.36 -2.12 7.04
N GLY A 154 -16.39 -2.30 8.37
CA GLY A 154 -15.20 -2.13 9.20
C GLY A 154 -14.07 -3.11 8.85
N SER A 155 -14.44 -4.35 8.56
CA SER A 155 -13.50 -5.38 8.09
C SER A 155 -12.94 -5.04 6.71
N LEU A 156 -13.75 -4.46 5.80
CA LEU A 156 -13.26 -3.97 4.50
C LEU A 156 -12.14 -2.96 4.70
N VAL A 157 -12.37 -1.91 5.51
CA VAL A 157 -11.35 -0.88 5.76
C VAL A 157 -10.10 -1.50 6.40
N GLY A 158 -10.27 -2.42 7.36
CA GLY A 158 -9.15 -3.13 7.98
C GLY A 158 -8.30 -3.94 6.99
N HIS A 159 -8.94 -4.64 6.05
CA HIS A 159 -8.23 -5.36 4.99
C HIS A 159 -7.54 -4.44 3.98
N LEU A 160 -8.14 -3.29 3.64
CA LEU A 160 -7.52 -2.29 2.77
C LEU A 160 -6.27 -1.69 3.44
N VAL A 161 -6.35 -1.31 4.71
CA VAL A 161 -5.21 -0.80 5.49
C VAL A 161 -4.12 -1.87 5.62
N TYR A 162 -4.51 -3.11 5.95
CA TYR A 162 -3.59 -4.26 5.96
C TYR A 162 -2.86 -4.41 4.62
N GLY A 163 -3.60 -4.38 3.50
CA GLY A 163 -3.06 -4.51 2.16
C GLY A 163 -2.08 -3.39 1.79
N VAL A 164 -2.39 -2.14 2.13
CA VAL A 164 -1.50 -1.00 1.93
C VAL A 164 -0.20 -1.18 2.72
N LEU A 165 -0.29 -1.53 4.00
CA LEU A 165 0.89 -1.77 4.85
C LEU A 165 1.73 -2.94 4.32
N LEU A 166 1.08 -4.03 3.92
CA LEU A 166 1.73 -5.19 3.30
C LEU A 166 2.56 -4.77 2.08
N GLY A 167 1.96 -4.02 1.15
CA GLY A 167 2.65 -3.53 -0.04
C GLY A 167 3.80 -2.57 0.27
N VAL A 168 3.57 -1.57 1.14
CA VAL A 168 4.62 -0.60 1.54
C VAL A 168 5.82 -1.31 2.16
N ILE A 169 5.56 -2.21 3.12
CA ILE A 169 6.63 -2.86 3.89
C ILE A 169 7.37 -3.88 3.04
N TYR A 170 6.65 -4.68 2.25
CA TYR A 170 7.28 -5.61 1.31
C TYR A 170 8.23 -4.87 0.37
N ALA A 171 7.77 -3.79 -0.26
CA ALA A 171 8.59 -3.02 -1.18
C ALA A 171 9.73 -2.26 -0.50
N ALA A 172 9.57 -1.83 0.75
CA ALA A 172 10.65 -1.22 1.53
C ALA A 172 11.77 -2.23 1.82
N ILE A 173 11.41 -3.44 2.26
CA ILE A 173 12.37 -4.53 2.50
C ILE A 173 13.07 -4.91 1.20
N ASP A 174 12.31 -5.14 0.13
CA ASP A 174 12.82 -5.53 -1.18
C ASP A 174 13.74 -4.46 -1.79
N ARG A 175 13.40 -3.17 -1.63
CA ARG A 175 14.29 -2.05 -2.00
C ARG A 175 15.56 -2.02 -1.16
N LEU A 176 15.46 -2.21 0.16
CA LEU A 176 16.63 -2.23 1.04
C LEU A 176 17.59 -3.35 0.65
N VAL A 177 17.06 -4.54 0.37
CA VAL A 177 17.86 -5.70 -0.07
C VAL A 177 18.55 -5.41 -1.40
N ARG A 178 17.84 -4.87 -2.40
CA ARG A 178 18.47 -4.45 -3.67
C ARG A 178 19.55 -3.39 -3.48
N LEU A 179 19.30 -2.38 -2.63
CA LEU A 179 20.26 -1.33 -2.36
C LEU A 179 21.55 -1.86 -1.72
N LEU A 180 21.42 -2.76 -0.75
CA LEU A 180 22.56 -3.29 0.00
C LEU A 180 23.37 -4.31 -0.82
N PHE A 181 22.71 -5.10 -1.66
CA PHE A 181 23.33 -6.29 -2.27
C PHE A 181 23.42 -6.25 -3.81
N THR A 182 22.79 -5.30 -4.49
CA THR A 182 22.77 -5.23 -5.97
C THR A 182 23.21 -3.86 -6.48
N GLU A 183 22.58 -2.78 -6.02
CA GLU A 183 22.87 -1.41 -6.50
C GLU A 183 24.16 -0.83 -5.91
N SER A 184 24.71 -1.45 -4.87
CA SER A 184 26.01 -1.11 -4.28
C SER A 184 27.20 -1.62 -5.11
N ASP A 185 26.95 -2.46 -6.13
CA ASP A 185 27.98 -2.97 -7.04
C ASP A 185 28.52 -1.85 -7.96
N PRO A 186 29.84 -1.54 -7.92
CA PRO A 186 30.46 -0.55 -8.79
C PRO A 186 30.22 -0.78 -10.29
N LEU A 187 29.99 -2.02 -10.71
CA LEU A 187 29.82 -2.41 -12.12
C LEU A 187 28.46 -2.03 -12.70
N TYR A 188 27.43 -1.85 -11.86
CA TYR A 188 26.04 -1.59 -12.29
C TYR A 188 25.52 -0.21 -11.88
N ARG A 189 26.43 0.70 -11.51
CA ARG A 189 26.06 2.02 -11.01
C ARG A 189 25.46 2.90 -12.12
N ASP A 190 24.24 3.37 -11.89
CA ASP A 190 23.59 4.36 -12.76
C ASP A 190 24.41 5.67 -12.84
N PRO A 191 24.45 6.34 -14.01
CA PRO A 191 25.16 7.62 -14.18
C PRO A 191 24.60 8.73 -13.28
N GLU A 192 23.28 8.71 -13.02
CA GLU A 192 22.64 9.61 -12.06
C GLU A 192 22.58 8.99 -10.66
N GLY A 193 23.07 9.74 -9.68
CA GLY A 193 22.99 9.35 -8.28
C GLY A 193 21.54 9.09 -7.82
N PRO A 194 21.31 8.12 -6.92
CA PRO A 194 19.96 7.81 -6.40
C PRO A 194 19.31 9.01 -5.68
N GLY A 195 20.12 9.89 -5.09
CA GLY A 195 19.65 11.09 -4.39
C GLY A 195 19.03 12.15 -5.32
N THR A 196 19.70 12.51 -6.41
CA THR A 196 19.20 13.53 -7.35
C THR A 196 17.91 13.09 -8.04
N ARG A 197 17.81 11.80 -8.39
CA ARG A 197 16.59 11.19 -8.94
C ARG A 197 15.42 11.26 -7.95
N SER A 198 15.69 10.91 -6.69
CA SER A 198 14.66 10.93 -5.64
C SER A 198 14.20 12.36 -5.32
N LEU A 199 15.12 13.33 -5.27
CA LEU A 199 14.80 14.75 -5.08
C LEU A 199 13.95 15.30 -6.24
N ARG A 200 14.30 14.97 -7.48
CA ARG A 200 13.51 15.35 -8.65
C ARG A 200 12.11 14.76 -8.60
N ALA A 201 11.99 13.47 -8.26
CA ALA A 201 10.71 12.80 -8.12
C ALA A 201 9.84 13.46 -7.03
N LEU A 202 10.41 13.75 -5.85
CA LEU A 202 9.75 14.50 -4.78
C LEU A 202 9.24 15.85 -5.27
N ALA A 203 10.10 16.64 -5.93
CA ALA A 203 9.76 17.97 -6.41
C ALA A 203 8.64 17.94 -7.46
N ILE A 204 8.68 16.98 -8.39
CA ILE A 204 7.63 16.78 -9.40
C ILE A 204 6.30 16.44 -8.73
N GLY A 205 6.31 15.51 -7.78
CA GLY A 205 5.10 15.11 -7.06
C GLY A 205 4.51 16.25 -6.24
N ALA A 206 5.35 17.00 -5.52
CA ALA A 206 4.96 18.18 -4.75
C ALA A 206 4.37 19.28 -5.66
N ALA A 207 5.01 19.57 -6.79
CA ALA A 207 4.50 20.56 -7.73
C ALA A 207 3.19 20.10 -8.39
N GLY A 208 3.10 18.81 -8.75
CA GLY A 208 1.89 18.23 -9.33
C GLY A 208 0.70 18.24 -8.38
N SER A 209 0.94 18.15 -7.06
CA SER A 209 -0.14 18.08 -6.09
C SER A 209 -0.75 19.42 -5.71
N VAL A 210 -0.11 20.56 -6.04
CA VAL A 210 -0.67 21.90 -5.77
C VAL A 210 -2.07 22.05 -6.36
N ALA A 211 -2.26 21.68 -7.64
CA ALA A 211 -3.59 21.78 -8.25
C ALA A 211 -4.59 20.80 -7.61
N GLY A 212 -4.15 19.58 -7.27
CA GLY A 212 -4.99 18.64 -6.55
C GLY A 212 -5.43 19.18 -5.20
N GLY A 213 -4.52 19.79 -4.45
CA GLY A 213 -4.78 20.39 -3.14
C GLY A 213 -5.78 21.54 -3.21
N LEU A 214 -5.66 22.38 -4.25
CA LEU A 214 -6.62 23.44 -4.54
C LEU A 214 -8.00 22.90 -4.89
N LEU A 215 -8.09 21.87 -5.76
CA LEU A 215 -9.37 21.23 -6.09
C LEU A 215 -10.04 20.62 -4.86
N PHE A 216 -9.28 19.93 -4.02
CA PHE A 216 -9.81 19.39 -2.77
C PHE A 216 -10.23 20.51 -1.80
N SER A 217 -9.51 21.63 -1.77
CA SER A 217 -9.90 22.77 -0.94
C SER A 217 -11.30 23.30 -1.27
N LEU A 218 -11.74 23.26 -2.54
CA LEU A 218 -13.10 23.64 -2.93
C LEU A 218 -14.15 22.77 -2.23
N ILE A 219 -13.91 21.46 -2.18
CA ILE A 219 -14.80 20.51 -1.50
C ILE A 219 -14.76 20.73 0.01
N MET A 220 -13.60 21.07 0.57
CA MET A 220 -13.47 21.35 2.01
C MET A 220 -14.18 22.63 2.45
N VAL A 221 -14.20 23.65 1.58
CA VAL A 221 -14.99 24.88 1.80
C VAL A 221 -16.47 24.54 1.82
N GLU A 222 -16.96 23.79 0.82
CA GLU A 222 -18.36 23.41 0.71
C GLU A 222 -18.82 22.54 1.89
N THR A 223 -17.98 21.59 2.31
CA THR A 223 -18.29 20.66 3.40
C THR A 223 -17.98 21.22 4.80
N GLY A 224 -17.40 22.42 4.90
CA GLY A 224 -17.04 23.04 6.17
C GLY A 224 -15.95 22.29 6.96
N THR A 225 -15.08 21.52 6.30
CA THR A 225 -14.08 20.65 6.95
C THR A 225 -12.74 21.33 7.23
N LEU A 226 -12.51 22.56 6.73
CA LEU A 226 -11.27 23.30 6.97
C LEU A 226 -10.96 23.54 8.46
N PRO A 227 -11.92 23.95 9.33
CA PRO A 227 -11.67 24.06 10.77
C PRO A 227 -11.19 22.77 11.43
N GLN A 228 -11.69 21.61 10.97
CA GLN A 228 -11.28 20.30 11.48
C GLN A 228 -9.83 19.98 11.08
N VAL A 229 -9.36 20.44 9.92
CA VAL A 229 -7.94 20.30 9.55
C VAL A 229 -7.07 21.29 10.33
N ALA A 230 -7.57 22.49 10.62
CA ALA A 230 -6.87 23.46 11.47
C ALA A 230 -6.60 22.91 12.89
N SER A 231 -7.51 22.08 13.41
CA SER A 231 -7.40 21.55 14.78
C SER A 231 -6.25 20.55 14.95
N LEU A 232 -5.71 20.01 13.84
CA LEU A 232 -4.47 19.21 13.86
C LEU A 232 -3.28 19.95 14.47
N ILE A 233 -3.30 21.30 14.45
CA ILE A 233 -2.29 22.15 15.07
C ILE A 233 -2.88 23.05 16.18
N GLY A 234 -4.01 22.66 16.75
CA GLY A 234 -4.67 23.38 17.84
C GLY A 234 -5.34 24.70 17.42
N GLN A 235 -5.65 24.88 16.14
CA GLN A 235 -6.30 26.08 15.60
C GLN A 235 -7.72 25.77 15.10
N SER A 236 -8.53 26.79 14.84
CA SER A 236 -9.92 26.62 14.34
C SER A 236 -10.27 27.47 13.12
N ALA A 237 -9.42 28.45 12.77
CA ALA A 237 -9.68 29.34 11.65
C ALA A 237 -9.65 28.58 10.30
N PRO A 238 -10.68 28.70 9.43
CA PRO A 238 -10.70 28.04 8.13
C PRO A 238 -9.47 28.35 7.26
N ALA A 239 -8.97 29.59 7.31
CA ALA A 239 -7.77 29.99 6.58
C ALA A 239 -6.51 29.22 7.04
N VAL A 240 -6.39 28.96 8.35
CA VAL A 240 -5.31 28.13 8.90
C VAL A 240 -5.48 26.68 8.44
N GLY A 241 -6.70 26.16 8.46
CA GLY A 241 -7.03 24.84 7.94
C GLY A 241 -6.65 24.65 6.48
N PHE A 242 -6.89 25.67 5.64
CA PHE A 242 -6.47 25.67 4.25
C PHE A 242 -4.95 25.61 4.10
N LEU A 243 -4.20 26.39 4.88
CA LEU A 243 -2.73 26.36 4.84
C LEU A 243 -2.16 25.00 5.29
N VAL A 244 -2.72 24.44 6.36
CA VAL A 244 -2.35 23.10 6.86
C VAL A 244 -2.67 22.04 5.80
N HIS A 245 -3.84 22.11 5.18
CA HIS A 245 -4.23 21.23 4.07
C HIS A 245 -3.26 21.32 2.89
N MET A 246 -2.88 22.52 2.46
CA MET A 246 -1.92 22.70 1.36
C MET A 246 -0.53 22.16 1.72
N ALA A 247 -0.10 22.28 2.98
CA ALA A 247 1.15 21.68 3.44
C ALA A 247 1.09 20.14 3.42
N ILE A 248 0.02 19.55 3.95
CA ILE A 248 -0.23 18.10 3.92
C ILE A 248 -0.28 17.60 2.47
N SER A 249 -1.03 18.30 1.62
CA SER A 249 -1.17 18.03 0.19
C SER A 249 0.17 18.06 -0.54
N THR A 250 1.07 18.98 -0.18
CA THR A 250 2.42 19.04 -0.74
C THR A 250 3.27 17.83 -0.33
N VAL A 251 3.23 17.45 0.94
CA VAL A 251 3.96 16.28 1.48
C VAL A 251 3.45 14.98 0.85
N ILE A 252 2.13 14.81 0.80
CA ILE A 252 1.47 13.67 0.16
C ILE A 252 1.75 13.66 -1.35
N GLY A 253 1.83 14.82 -2.00
CA GLY A 253 2.21 14.93 -3.41
C GLY A 253 3.63 14.46 -3.67
N ALA A 254 4.56 14.88 -2.83
CA ALA A 254 5.96 14.48 -2.93
C ALA A 254 6.11 12.95 -2.88
N SER A 255 5.36 12.26 -2.01
CA SER A 255 5.36 10.79 -2.00
C SER A 255 4.75 10.17 -3.25
N TYR A 256 3.75 10.78 -3.91
CA TYR A 256 3.27 10.31 -5.21
C TYR A 256 4.41 10.27 -6.23
N GLY A 257 5.18 11.36 -6.30
CA GLY A 257 6.36 11.47 -7.15
C GLY A 257 7.36 10.36 -6.90
N LEU A 258 7.67 10.02 -5.65
CA LEU A 258 8.56 8.89 -5.33
C LEU A 258 7.99 7.53 -5.73
N LEU A 259 6.68 7.33 -5.53
CA LEU A 259 6.03 6.04 -5.67
C LEU A 259 5.74 5.66 -7.13
N PHE A 260 5.32 6.64 -7.95
CA PHE A 260 4.71 6.38 -9.26
C PHE A 260 5.45 7.00 -10.45
N TRP A 261 6.67 7.52 -10.27
CA TRP A 261 7.36 8.24 -11.36
C TRP A 261 7.60 7.41 -12.64
N ARG A 262 7.66 6.07 -12.54
CA ARG A 262 7.86 5.15 -13.68
C ARG A 262 6.58 4.50 -14.19
N GLU A 263 5.46 4.68 -13.50
CA GLU A 263 4.25 3.88 -13.72
C GLU A 263 3.29 4.54 -14.74
N GLY A 264 3.42 5.85 -14.98
CA GLY A 264 2.60 6.61 -15.92
C GLY A 264 3.15 6.56 -17.35
N ALA A 265 2.76 5.57 -18.14
CA ALA A 265 3.11 5.50 -19.56
C ALA A 265 2.31 6.53 -20.39
N THR A 266 1.03 6.71 -20.07
CA THR A 266 0.12 7.67 -20.70
C THR A 266 -0.54 8.60 -19.67
N TYR A 267 -1.24 9.65 -20.14
CA TYR A 267 -2.10 10.47 -19.28
C TYR A 267 -3.22 9.64 -18.63
N GLY A 268 -3.80 8.69 -19.36
CA GLY A 268 -4.83 7.78 -18.83
C GLY A 268 -4.29 6.93 -17.69
N ASP A 269 -3.14 6.28 -17.88
CA ASP A 269 -2.51 5.48 -16.81
C ASP A 269 -2.18 6.34 -15.60
N SER A 270 -1.62 7.53 -15.83
CA SER A 270 -1.25 8.46 -14.76
C SER A 270 -2.46 8.96 -13.96
N MET A 271 -3.60 9.15 -14.63
CA MET A 271 -4.86 9.46 -13.97
C MET A 271 -5.34 8.27 -13.12
N THR A 272 -5.30 7.04 -13.64
CA THR A 272 -5.70 5.84 -12.90
C THR A 272 -4.83 5.61 -11.66
N TRP A 273 -3.51 5.77 -11.78
CA TRP A 273 -2.58 5.74 -10.64
C TRP A 273 -2.88 6.84 -9.63
N GLY A 274 -3.18 8.04 -10.12
CA GLY A 274 -3.64 9.17 -9.31
C GLY A 274 -4.90 8.85 -8.53
N LEU A 275 -5.93 8.29 -9.17
CA LEU A 275 -7.20 7.91 -8.53
C LEU A 275 -6.99 6.84 -7.46
N LEU A 276 -6.20 5.80 -7.74
CA LEU A 276 -5.85 4.78 -6.75
C LEU A 276 -5.13 5.40 -5.54
N TYR A 277 -4.21 6.31 -5.81
CA TYR A 277 -3.46 7.01 -4.76
C TYR A 277 -4.38 7.88 -3.90
N GLY A 278 -5.28 8.63 -4.53
CA GLY A 278 -6.33 9.38 -3.86
C GLY A 278 -7.19 8.48 -2.97
N PHE A 279 -7.73 7.39 -3.53
CA PHE A 279 -8.50 6.41 -2.76
C PHE A 279 -7.72 5.86 -1.56
N THR A 280 -6.45 5.51 -1.75
CA THR A 280 -5.58 5.05 -0.66
C THR A 280 -5.49 6.09 0.46
N TRP A 281 -5.36 7.37 0.11
CA TRP A 281 -5.36 8.46 1.09
C TRP A 281 -6.72 8.76 1.70
N TRP A 282 -7.83 8.44 1.05
CA TRP A 282 -9.15 8.50 1.70
C TRP A 282 -9.26 7.44 2.80
N VAL A 283 -8.78 6.23 2.55
CA VAL A 283 -8.72 5.15 3.55
C VAL A 283 -7.76 5.52 4.71
N LEU A 284 -6.57 6.02 4.38
CA LEU A 284 -5.57 6.34 5.40
C LEU A 284 -5.85 7.66 6.13
N GLY A 285 -6.30 8.70 5.43
CA GLY A 285 -6.46 10.05 5.96
C GLY A 285 -7.69 10.17 6.85
N PRO A 286 -8.86 10.51 6.30
CA PRO A 286 -10.07 10.78 7.09
C PRO A 286 -10.59 9.56 7.86
N LEU A 287 -10.46 8.34 7.33
CA LEU A 287 -10.98 7.14 8.02
C LEU A 287 -10.05 6.57 9.10
N THR A 288 -8.75 6.87 9.06
CA THR A 288 -7.76 6.20 9.93
C THR A 288 -6.89 7.19 10.70
N LEU A 289 -6.09 8.02 10.03
CA LEU A 289 -5.11 8.90 10.65
C LEU A 289 -5.77 10.11 11.31
N MET A 290 -6.79 10.72 10.69
CA MET A 290 -7.41 11.93 11.22
C MET A 290 -8.02 11.71 12.62
N PRO A 291 -8.83 10.66 12.87
CA PRO A 291 -9.32 10.35 14.20
C PRO A 291 -8.19 10.16 15.23
N ILE A 292 -7.11 9.47 14.85
CA ILE A 292 -5.94 9.25 15.72
C ILE A 292 -5.24 10.57 16.04
N LEU A 293 -5.01 11.42 15.03
CA LEU A 293 -4.29 12.68 15.19
C LEU A 293 -5.07 13.70 16.02
N LEU A 294 -6.40 13.61 16.07
CA LEU A 294 -7.24 14.39 16.98
C LEU A 294 -7.39 13.76 18.37
N GLY A 295 -6.68 12.69 18.67
CA GLY A 295 -6.71 12.01 19.97
C GLY A 295 -7.92 11.07 20.17
N GLY A 296 -8.69 10.80 19.12
CA GLY A 296 -9.75 9.80 19.11
C GLY A 296 -9.25 8.40 18.79
N SER A 297 -10.18 7.45 18.72
CA SER A 297 -9.92 6.11 18.18
C SER A 297 -10.44 5.98 16.76
N VAL A 298 -9.93 4.98 16.04
CA VAL A 298 -10.39 4.65 14.69
C VAL A 298 -11.84 4.17 14.74
N GLN A 299 -12.66 4.67 13.82
CA GLN A 299 -14.10 4.36 13.72
C GLN A 299 -14.40 3.80 12.33
N TRP A 300 -13.87 2.61 12.00
CA TRP A 300 -14.18 1.94 10.74
C TRP A 300 -15.61 1.36 10.78
N THR A 301 -16.61 2.23 10.71
CA THR A 301 -18.04 1.90 10.66
C THR A 301 -18.64 2.45 9.38
N LEU A 302 -19.77 1.88 8.93
CA LEU A 302 -20.47 2.38 7.76
C LEU A 302 -20.87 3.85 7.92
N ALA A 303 -21.34 4.25 9.10
CA ALA A 303 -21.71 5.63 9.40
C ALA A 303 -20.53 6.60 9.25
N ALA A 304 -19.33 6.22 9.70
CA ALA A 304 -18.12 7.02 9.49
C ALA A 304 -17.73 7.07 8.01
N GLY A 305 -17.89 5.97 7.27
CA GLY A 305 -17.71 5.92 5.82
C GLY A 305 -18.63 6.89 5.07
N LEU A 306 -19.91 6.90 5.42
CA LEU A 306 -20.92 7.82 4.88
C LEU A 306 -20.59 9.28 5.22
N ALA A 307 -20.23 9.56 6.47
CA ALA A 307 -19.82 10.91 6.89
C ALA A 307 -18.55 11.39 6.15
N ALA A 308 -17.62 10.48 5.84
CA ALA A 308 -16.41 10.78 5.09
C ALA A 308 -16.60 10.77 3.57
N TYR A 309 -17.79 10.43 3.06
CA TYR A 309 -18.03 10.26 1.62
C TYR A 309 -17.73 11.52 0.78
N PRO A 310 -18.11 12.75 1.19
CA PRO A 310 -17.73 13.95 0.43
C PRO A 310 -16.21 14.11 0.26
N SER A 311 -15.43 13.70 1.29
CA SER A 311 -13.98 13.75 1.23
C SER A 311 -13.39 12.72 0.26
N LEU A 312 -14.09 11.61 -0.06
CA LEU A 312 -13.66 10.65 -1.09
C LEU A 312 -13.55 11.34 -2.44
N VAL A 313 -14.55 12.12 -2.82
CA VAL A 313 -14.55 12.90 -4.07
C VAL A 313 -13.34 13.84 -4.10
N GLY A 314 -13.05 14.49 -2.97
CA GLY A 314 -11.88 15.36 -2.83
C GLY A 314 -10.55 14.63 -2.99
N HIS A 315 -10.41 13.46 -2.39
CA HIS A 315 -9.21 12.63 -2.52
C HIS A 315 -9.03 12.08 -3.94
N LEU A 316 -10.11 11.67 -4.61
CA LEU A 316 -10.07 11.22 -6.00
C LEU A 316 -9.68 12.36 -6.95
N ALA A 317 -10.29 13.54 -6.79
CA ALA A 317 -9.93 14.73 -7.56
C ALA A 317 -8.47 15.15 -7.32
N TYR A 318 -8.05 15.16 -6.04
CA TYR A 318 -6.66 15.41 -5.63
C TYR A 318 -5.69 14.46 -6.33
N GLY A 319 -5.95 13.15 -6.24
CA GLY A 319 -5.10 12.11 -6.79
C GLY A 319 -5.03 12.17 -8.32
N GLY A 320 -6.17 12.25 -8.99
CA GLY A 320 -6.25 12.34 -10.46
C GLY A 320 -5.50 13.56 -11.00
N ALA A 321 -5.69 14.74 -10.40
CA ALA A 321 -4.96 15.95 -10.79
C ALA A 321 -3.46 15.84 -10.53
N THR A 322 -3.07 15.31 -9.37
CA THR A 322 -1.65 15.07 -9.03
C THR A 322 -0.98 14.15 -10.05
N GLY A 323 -1.66 13.07 -10.45
CA GLY A 323 -1.16 12.12 -11.43
C GLY A 323 -0.97 12.73 -12.82
N LEU A 324 -1.98 13.45 -13.32
CA LEU A 324 -1.95 14.12 -14.62
C LEU A 324 -0.84 15.17 -14.69
N LEU A 325 -0.72 16.04 -13.66
CA LEU A 325 0.27 17.11 -13.66
C LEU A 325 1.69 16.59 -13.43
N SER A 326 1.87 15.59 -12.57
CA SER A 326 3.18 14.95 -12.40
C SER A 326 3.65 14.35 -13.73
N HIS A 327 2.76 13.67 -14.45
CA HIS A 327 3.08 13.13 -15.78
C HIS A 327 3.44 14.22 -16.78
N HIS A 328 2.66 15.31 -16.81
CA HIS A 328 2.95 16.45 -17.68
C HIS A 328 4.34 17.06 -17.41
N LEU A 329 4.69 17.26 -16.14
CA LEU A 329 6.00 17.77 -15.74
C LEU A 329 7.13 16.80 -16.11
N ILE A 330 6.93 15.49 -15.94
CA ILE A 330 7.89 14.47 -16.38
C ILE A 330 8.11 14.58 -17.88
N GLN A 331 7.05 14.69 -18.70
CA GLN A 331 7.18 14.79 -20.15
C GLN A 331 7.98 16.02 -20.58
N ARG A 332 7.80 17.18 -19.94
CA ARG A 332 8.55 18.40 -20.23
C ARG A 332 10.05 18.28 -19.98
N HIS A 333 10.45 17.41 -19.05
CA HIS A 333 11.85 17.23 -18.65
C HIS A 333 12.46 15.90 -19.12
N ARG A 334 11.77 15.16 -20.00
CA ARG A 334 12.32 13.95 -20.61
C ARG A 334 13.45 14.33 -21.59
N VAL A 335 14.65 13.88 -21.29
CA VAL A 335 15.76 13.89 -22.25
C VAL A 335 15.54 12.73 -23.24
N PRO A 336 15.68 12.95 -24.57
CA PRO A 336 15.55 11.87 -25.55
C PRO A 336 16.52 10.72 -25.23
N PRO A 337 16.10 9.45 -25.41
CA PRO A 337 17.00 8.32 -25.23
C PRO A 337 18.23 8.46 -26.15
N ARG A 338 19.43 8.19 -25.62
CA ARG A 338 20.60 7.94 -26.48
C ARG A 338 20.31 6.71 -27.35
N PRO A 339 20.78 6.65 -28.61
CA PRO A 339 20.60 5.48 -29.46
C PRO A 339 21.13 4.23 -28.76
N ARG A 340 20.30 3.20 -28.68
CA ARG A 340 20.59 1.93 -28.01
C ARG A 340 21.79 1.24 -28.67
N THR A 341 22.80 0.86 -27.88
CA THR A 341 23.72 -0.22 -28.26
C THR A 341 22.97 -1.54 -28.08
N GLU A 342 23.04 -2.44 -29.07
CA GLU A 342 22.22 -3.65 -29.29
C GLU A 342 22.10 -4.69 -28.14
N GLN A 343 22.68 -4.46 -26.96
CA GLN A 343 22.86 -5.51 -25.93
C GLN A 343 21.83 -5.48 -24.78
N GLN A 344 20.87 -4.55 -24.75
CA GLN A 344 19.81 -4.58 -23.73
C GLN A 344 18.56 -5.28 -24.27
N PRO A 345 18.17 -6.45 -23.73
CA PRO A 345 16.93 -7.11 -24.13
C PRO A 345 15.76 -6.17 -23.88
N ALA A 346 14.84 -6.10 -24.83
CA ALA A 346 13.63 -5.30 -24.74
C ALA A 346 12.89 -5.66 -23.43
N SER A 347 12.85 -4.73 -22.48
CA SER A 347 12.08 -4.91 -21.25
C SER A 347 10.62 -5.04 -21.64
N ARG A 348 10.08 -6.25 -21.48
CA ARG A 348 8.67 -6.59 -21.69
C ARG A 348 7.79 -5.53 -20.99
N THR A 349 6.89 -4.91 -21.76
CA THR A 349 5.94 -3.88 -21.35
C THR A 349 4.82 -4.48 -20.47
N ASP A 350 5.20 -5.18 -19.40
CA ASP A 350 4.27 -5.73 -18.44
C ASP A 350 4.04 -4.67 -17.36
N THR A 351 3.12 -3.75 -17.64
CA THR A 351 2.64 -2.75 -16.67
C THR A 351 1.73 -3.41 -15.64
N PRO A 352 1.65 -2.95 -14.37
CA PRO A 352 0.73 -3.47 -13.33
C PRO A 352 -0.77 -3.23 -13.61
N VAL A 353 -1.12 -2.91 -14.85
CA VAL A 353 -2.45 -2.57 -15.37
C VAL A 353 -3.56 -3.52 -14.92
N PRO A 354 -3.36 -4.86 -14.82
CA PRO A 354 -4.39 -5.76 -14.32
C PRO A 354 -4.86 -5.48 -12.88
N ALA A 355 -3.94 -5.12 -11.97
CA ALA A 355 -4.27 -4.82 -10.57
C ALA A 355 -5.12 -3.56 -10.45
N LEU A 356 -4.76 -2.54 -11.22
CA LEU A 356 -5.46 -1.27 -11.28
C LEU A 356 -6.88 -1.44 -11.78
N TRP A 357 -7.08 -2.20 -12.86
CA TRP A 357 -8.43 -2.44 -13.39
C TRP A 357 -9.26 -3.30 -12.46
N ALA A 358 -8.69 -4.39 -11.90
CA ALA A 358 -9.41 -5.21 -10.93
C ALA A 358 -9.87 -4.38 -9.72
N PHE A 359 -9.00 -3.52 -9.20
CA PHE A 359 -9.32 -2.63 -8.09
C PHE A 359 -10.33 -1.55 -8.47
N ALA A 360 -10.09 -0.83 -9.57
CA ALA A 360 -10.95 0.25 -10.01
C ALA A 360 -12.36 -0.23 -10.35
N LEU A 361 -12.48 -1.38 -11.01
CA LEU A 361 -13.78 -1.99 -11.32
C LEU A 361 -14.45 -2.54 -10.06
N GLY A 362 -13.70 -3.24 -9.19
CA GLY A 362 -14.23 -3.78 -7.95
C GLY A 362 -14.73 -2.67 -7.01
N MET A 363 -13.84 -1.75 -6.63
CA MET A 363 -14.20 -0.70 -5.69
C MET A 363 -15.05 0.41 -6.30
N GLY A 364 -14.87 0.72 -7.58
CA GLY A 364 -15.71 1.70 -8.28
C GLY A 364 -17.19 1.29 -8.35
N VAL A 365 -17.49 -0.01 -8.26
CA VAL A 365 -18.87 -0.53 -8.20
C VAL A 365 -19.31 -0.79 -6.76
N ILE A 366 -18.49 -1.45 -5.96
CA ILE A 366 -18.89 -1.89 -4.60
C ILE A 366 -18.98 -0.72 -3.63
N LEU A 367 -18.10 0.28 -3.73
CA LEU A 367 -18.09 1.37 -2.77
C LEU A 367 -19.33 2.28 -2.90
N PRO A 368 -19.76 2.70 -4.11
CA PRO A 368 -21.02 3.42 -4.23
C PRO A 368 -22.22 2.60 -3.74
N LEU A 369 -22.29 1.31 -4.04
CA LEU A 369 -23.38 0.45 -3.56
C LEU A 369 -23.41 0.35 -2.04
N LEU A 370 -22.23 0.24 -1.40
CA LEU A 370 -22.10 0.23 0.05
C LEU A 370 -22.59 1.53 0.68
N LEU A 371 -22.34 2.66 0.02
CA LEU A 371 -22.58 4.01 0.53
C LEU A 371 -23.87 4.66 0.02
N ALA A 372 -24.66 3.98 -0.81
CA ALA A 372 -25.93 4.46 -1.36
C ALA A 372 -27.13 4.25 -0.43
N GLY A 373 -26.89 4.00 0.87
CA GLY A 373 -27.91 3.70 1.88
C GLY A 373 -28.67 4.93 2.37
#